data_AF-A0A7S2E5K4-F1
#
_entry.id   AF-A0A7S2E5K4-F1
#
_cell.length_a   1.000
_cell.length_b   1.000
_cell.length_c   1.000
_cell.angle_alpha   90.00
_cell.angle_beta   90.00
_cell.angle_gamma   90.00
#
_symmetry.space_group_name_H-M   'P 1'
#
loop_
_entity.id
_entity.type
_entity.pdbx_description
1 polymer ?
#
loop_
_entity_poly.entity_id
_entity_poly.type
_entity_poly.pdbx_seq_one_letter_code
_entity_poly.pdbx_strand_id
1 'polypeptide(L)'
;MGKTKRRNKGGGGTSKSGGGSNGNGNGGGGWSHEEHNARIDAHMATLTKKCLKKGQSVSETLEKGYKRTALAHDNADKIDSKKLHLVIVKTKREVDALRERLRTWDDAEEKKRQEEEIRREEEKKRKAMEEASGIKKKKRGRLGPETWKLRGAARPAWEVYDFDTRYVDPHLEAHQKAKEKAQRIRNILTIFKGQFGRMESKEEEDGETKPLPPQPHCRRFLSLLMQLGLLNMEAKKYKAAREVFLECIDLDGITSPVTNARCRLMRMYLEANRPASARRLWERLPQTDNSSWIRYSAALIEYVSWKLLEEDGSSQQTAELYLVRAIKANIYCAYHIAYHDTFESVVEYAEEVEDAEERTLEEAIEYCASEQMGTWVGTDGAIDWMRSVLHRIRNGWSMMVDGVEEISVKDLEWSDALAKAEEEFELSRKEDMKNEYFMMRKKKEDGYDNEGEEEEEEEEETPDLLMYAGMFRTAMDMLEDAGEFLSTTEDDTFDDEEEEKMEVEKDESAKATSTSKDVASNDTSSTCSSRASDSEKDDDSSDSSDNED
;
A
#
# COMPACT_ATOMS: atom_id res chain seq x y z
N MET A 1 -41.89 -30.26 -34.20
CA MET A 1 -41.33 -31.64 -34.32
C MET A 1 -39.85 -31.58 -34.02
N GLY A 2 -39.44 -31.92 -32.78
CA GLY A 2 -38.04 -31.95 -32.36
C GLY A 2 -37.86 -33.05 -31.33
N LYS A 3 -37.07 -34.07 -31.67
CA LYS A 3 -36.91 -35.32 -30.89
C LYS A 3 -36.08 -35.08 -29.64
N THR A 4 -36.69 -35.15 -28.46
CA THR A 4 -36.00 -35.22 -27.17
C THR A 4 -35.46 -36.63 -26.93
N LYS A 5 -34.12 -36.74 -26.91
CA LYS A 5 -33.40 -37.99 -26.67
C LYS A 5 -33.20 -38.17 -25.16
N ARG A 6 -34.10 -38.93 -24.53
CA ARG A 6 -33.98 -39.42 -23.14
C ARG A 6 -32.69 -40.23 -23.00
N ARG A 7 -31.76 -39.78 -22.14
CA ARG A 7 -30.56 -40.53 -21.77
C ARG A 7 -30.71 -41.08 -20.35
N ASN A 8 -30.70 -42.40 -20.30
CA ASN A 8 -30.87 -43.26 -19.15
C ASN A 8 -29.71 -43.08 -18.15
N LYS A 9 -29.97 -42.69 -16.89
CA LYS A 9 -29.00 -42.73 -15.80
C LYS A 9 -29.09 -44.11 -15.14
N GLY A 10 -28.22 -45.02 -15.60
CA GLY A 10 -27.96 -46.29 -14.92
C GLY A 10 -27.02 -46.06 -13.74
N GLY A 11 -27.47 -46.42 -12.55
CA GLY A 11 -26.65 -46.49 -11.34
C GLY A 11 -25.61 -47.61 -11.44
N GLY A 12 -24.46 -47.36 -10.82
CA GLY A 12 -23.36 -48.31 -10.70
C GLY A 12 -22.38 -47.78 -9.68
N GLY A 13 -22.72 -47.95 -8.40
CA GLY A 13 -21.82 -47.66 -7.29
C GLY A 13 -20.71 -48.70 -7.22
N THR A 14 -19.47 -48.24 -7.21
CA THR A 14 -18.33 -48.99 -6.68
C THR A 14 -17.51 -48.05 -5.81
N SER A 15 -17.75 -48.11 -4.50
CA SER A 15 -16.93 -47.50 -3.48
C SER A 15 -15.60 -48.25 -3.37
N LYS A 16 -14.51 -47.63 -3.85
CA LYS A 16 -13.15 -47.99 -3.46
C LYS A 16 -12.66 -46.97 -2.45
N SER A 17 -12.70 -47.37 -1.18
CA SER A 17 -12.06 -46.67 -0.06
C SER A 17 -10.53 -46.80 -0.20
N GLY A 18 -9.89 -45.79 -0.80
CA GLY A 18 -8.46 -45.57 -0.70
C GLY A 18 -8.19 -44.61 0.45
N GLY A 19 -7.78 -45.14 1.61
CA GLY A 19 -7.27 -44.34 2.72
C GLY A 19 -5.90 -43.78 2.36
N GLY A 20 -5.85 -42.55 1.87
CA GLY A 20 -4.64 -41.75 1.74
C GLY A 20 -4.45 -40.92 3.00
N SER A 21 -3.49 -41.33 3.83
CA SER A 21 -3.01 -40.53 4.97
C SER A 21 -2.13 -39.39 4.41
N ASN A 22 -2.70 -38.19 4.27
CA ASN A 22 -1.92 -36.97 4.05
C ASN A 22 -1.47 -36.44 5.41
N GLY A 23 -0.34 -36.95 5.90
CA GLY A 23 0.44 -36.30 6.93
C GLY A 23 1.22 -35.14 6.32
N ASN A 24 0.66 -33.93 6.41
CA ASN A 24 1.35 -32.70 6.01
C ASN A 24 2.25 -32.25 7.16
N GLY A 25 3.39 -32.92 7.32
CA GLY A 25 4.47 -32.52 8.21
C GLY A 25 5.45 -31.64 7.45
N ASN A 26 5.31 -30.32 7.62
CA ASN A 26 6.20 -29.31 7.03
C ASN A 26 7.50 -29.21 7.84
N GLY A 27 8.23 -30.32 7.94
CA GLY A 27 9.60 -30.35 8.49
C GLY A 27 10.57 -30.45 7.33
N GLY A 28 11.30 -29.37 7.06
CA GLY A 28 12.31 -29.26 6.01
C GLY A 28 13.56 -30.11 6.29
N GLY A 29 13.40 -31.41 6.50
CA GLY A 29 14.50 -32.35 6.47
C GLY A 29 14.98 -32.50 5.02
N GLY A 30 16.12 -31.89 4.71
CA GLY A 30 16.82 -32.10 3.45
C GLY A 30 16.97 -33.61 3.20
N TRP A 31 16.55 -34.04 2.02
CA TRP A 31 16.56 -35.43 1.63
C TRP A 31 17.99 -35.92 1.61
N SER A 32 18.27 -37.07 2.24
CA SER A 32 19.60 -37.66 2.12
C SER A 32 19.91 -37.98 0.66
N HIS A 33 21.18 -37.88 0.27
CA HIS A 33 21.60 -38.15 -1.11
C HIS A 33 21.17 -39.56 -1.59
N GLU A 34 21.16 -40.54 -0.69
CA GLU A 34 20.70 -41.90 -0.96
C GLU A 34 19.19 -41.99 -1.18
N GLU A 35 18.37 -41.29 -0.41
CA GLU A 35 16.91 -41.26 -0.62
C GLU A 35 16.54 -40.56 -1.93
N HIS A 36 17.27 -39.52 -2.29
CA HIS A 36 17.12 -38.86 -3.58
C HIS A 36 17.43 -39.82 -4.75
N ASN A 37 18.56 -40.54 -4.67
CA ASN A 37 18.94 -41.52 -5.70
C ASN A 37 17.96 -42.69 -5.80
N ALA A 38 17.50 -43.24 -4.66
CA ALA A 38 16.50 -44.30 -4.65
C ALA A 38 15.16 -43.87 -5.29
N ARG A 39 14.78 -42.60 -5.15
CA ARG A 39 13.62 -42.04 -5.84
C ARG A 39 13.83 -41.88 -7.34
N ILE A 40 15.00 -41.42 -7.76
CA ILE A 40 15.35 -41.36 -9.18
C ILE A 40 15.24 -42.75 -9.80
N ASP A 41 15.79 -43.78 -9.14
CA ASP A 41 15.74 -45.16 -9.63
C ASP A 41 14.30 -45.70 -9.70
N ALA A 42 13.48 -45.44 -8.69
CA ALA A 42 12.07 -45.82 -8.70
C ALA A 42 11.28 -45.10 -9.81
N HIS A 43 11.58 -43.83 -10.05
CA HIS A 43 11.00 -43.04 -11.13
C HIS A 43 11.43 -43.57 -12.51
N MET A 44 12.71 -43.90 -12.68
CA MET A 44 13.23 -44.50 -13.90
C MET A 44 12.60 -45.87 -14.16
N ALA A 45 12.49 -46.74 -13.14
CA ALA A 45 11.85 -48.04 -13.27
C ALA A 45 10.35 -47.94 -13.64
N THR A 46 9.63 -46.94 -13.14
CA THR A 46 8.23 -46.70 -13.52
C THR A 46 8.09 -46.14 -14.92
N LEU A 47 9.00 -45.25 -15.35
CA LEU A 47 9.08 -44.79 -16.73
C LEU A 47 9.34 -45.96 -17.69
N THR A 48 10.35 -46.80 -17.42
CA THR A 48 10.67 -47.97 -18.25
C THR A 48 9.47 -48.90 -18.41
N LYS A 49 8.73 -49.17 -17.33
CA LYS A 49 7.48 -49.97 -17.37
C LYS A 49 6.40 -49.31 -18.23
N LYS A 50 6.23 -47.99 -18.18
CA LYS A 50 5.28 -47.26 -19.03
C LYS A 50 5.67 -47.29 -20.51
N CYS A 51 6.96 -47.19 -20.82
CA CYS A 51 7.49 -47.21 -22.18
C CYS A 51 7.26 -48.57 -22.84
N LEU A 52 7.60 -49.65 -22.12
CA LEU A 52 7.35 -51.03 -22.54
C LEU A 52 5.86 -51.28 -22.84
N LYS A 53 4.96 -50.72 -22.03
CA LYS A 53 3.52 -50.88 -22.21
C LYS A 53 2.96 -50.15 -23.43
N LYS A 54 3.67 -49.13 -23.93
CA LYS A 54 3.27 -48.31 -25.08
C LYS A 54 4.05 -48.63 -26.35
N GLY A 55 5.00 -49.57 -26.31
CA GLY A 55 5.87 -49.89 -27.45
C GLY A 55 6.79 -48.73 -27.86
N GLN A 56 7.01 -47.75 -26.99
CA GLN A 56 7.90 -46.60 -27.23
C GLN A 56 9.25 -46.85 -26.55
N SER A 57 10.34 -46.41 -27.17
CA SER A 57 11.65 -46.51 -26.53
C SER A 57 11.74 -45.51 -25.37
N VAL A 58 12.48 -45.90 -24.32
CA VAL A 58 12.74 -45.04 -23.15
C VAL A 58 13.46 -43.76 -23.57
N SER A 59 14.33 -43.82 -24.60
CA SER A 59 15.01 -42.64 -25.14
C SER A 59 14.02 -41.66 -25.78
N GLU A 60 13.03 -42.12 -26.53
CA GLU A 60 12.08 -41.24 -27.22
C GLU A 60 11.09 -40.60 -26.23
N THR A 61 10.78 -41.27 -25.13
CA THR A 61 9.96 -40.72 -24.04
C THR A 61 10.74 -39.77 -23.16
N LEU A 62 12.01 -40.05 -22.87
CA LEU A 62 12.92 -39.11 -22.22
C LEU A 62 13.18 -37.90 -23.11
N GLU A 63 13.31 -38.05 -24.42
CA GLU A 63 13.53 -36.94 -25.33
C GLU A 63 12.26 -36.09 -25.51
N LYS A 64 11.07 -36.70 -25.54
CA LYS A 64 9.78 -35.97 -25.50
C LYS A 64 9.53 -35.33 -24.13
N GLY A 65 9.96 -35.97 -23.05
CA GLY A 65 9.93 -35.45 -21.69
C GLY A 65 10.87 -34.25 -21.55
N TYR A 66 12.11 -34.40 -21.99
CA TYR A 66 13.15 -33.37 -22.02
C TYR A 66 12.79 -32.23 -22.96
N LYS A 67 12.22 -32.50 -24.14
CA LYS A 67 11.67 -31.44 -25.02
C LYS A 67 10.49 -30.74 -24.36
N ARG A 68 9.61 -31.44 -23.62
CA ARG A 68 8.53 -30.80 -22.86
C ARG A 68 9.03 -30.01 -21.67
N THR A 69 10.05 -30.47 -20.93
CA THR A 69 10.62 -29.74 -19.79
C THR A 69 11.54 -28.62 -20.25
N ALA A 70 12.27 -28.80 -21.35
CA ALA A 70 13.10 -27.79 -21.99
C ALA A 70 12.26 -26.67 -22.63
N LEU A 71 11.09 -27.01 -23.19
CA LEU A 71 10.09 -26.04 -23.66
C LEU A 71 9.17 -25.53 -22.54
N ALA A 72 9.19 -26.15 -21.35
CA ALA A 72 8.46 -25.71 -20.15
C ALA A 72 9.39 -25.11 -19.09
N HIS A 73 10.64 -24.80 -19.44
CA HIS A 73 11.36 -23.74 -18.76
C HIS A 73 10.64 -22.45 -19.13
N ASP A 74 9.54 -22.21 -18.42
CA ASP A 74 9.11 -20.86 -18.18
C ASP A 74 10.37 -20.07 -17.80
N ASN A 75 10.70 -19.03 -18.57
CA ASN A 75 11.76 -18.10 -18.21
C ASN A 75 11.59 -17.72 -16.73
N ALA A 76 12.69 -17.46 -16.02
CA ALA A 76 12.65 -17.07 -14.60
C ALA A 76 11.56 -16.01 -14.35
N ASP A 77 11.46 -15.00 -15.22
CA ASP A 77 10.42 -13.96 -15.22
C ASP A 77 8.98 -14.49 -15.22
N LYS A 78 8.69 -15.57 -15.96
CA LYS A 78 7.35 -16.20 -15.98
C LYS A 78 7.08 -16.95 -14.68
N ILE A 79 8.09 -17.57 -14.10
CA ILE A 79 7.97 -18.25 -12.80
C ILE A 79 7.69 -17.19 -11.73
N ASP A 80 8.45 -16.10 -11.72
CA ASP A 80 8.31 -15.02 -10.75
C ASP A 80 7.00 -14.25 -10.92
N SER A 81 6.59 -13.97 -12.17
CA SER A 81 5.26 -13.43 -12.47
C SER A 81 4.12 -14.33 -11.95
N LYS A 82 4.26 -15.66 -12.05
CA LYS A 82 3.28 -16.62 -11.49
C LYS A 82 3.29 -16.63 -9.97
N LYS A 83 4.46 -16.53 -9.32
CA LYS A 83 4.57 -16.41 -7.86
C LYS A 83 3.90 -15.12 -7.39
N LEU A 84 4.25 -13.98 -8.00
CA LEU A 84 3.64 -12.69 -7.71
C LEU A 84 2.12 -12.74 -7.87
N HIS A 85 1.62 -13.35 -8.96
CA HIS A 85 0.19 -13.53 -9.15
C HIS A 85 -0.46 -14.38 -8.04
N LEU A 86 0.19 -15.46 -7.60
CA LEU A 86 -0.31 -16.29 -6.50
C LEU A 86 -0.37 -15.51 -5.18
N VAL A 87 0.65 -14.69 -4.89
CA VAL A 87 0.69 -13.81 -3.71
C VAL A 87 -0.45 -12.79 -3.79
N ILE A 88 -0.63 -12.10 -4.92
CA ILE A 88 -1.76 -11.17 -5.13
C ILE A 88 -3.10 -11.86 -4.86
N VAL A 89 -3.32 -13.07 -5.38
CA VAL A 89 -4.58 -13.80 -5.18
C VAL A 89 -4.77 -14.19 -3.72
N LYS A 90 -3.70 -14.58 -3.02
CA LYS A 90 -3.74 -14.91 -1.59
C LYS A 90 -4.08 -13.67 -0.76
N THR A 91 -3.33 -12.58 -0.92
CA THR A 91 -3.53 -11.31 -0.20
C THR A 91 -4.93 -10.76 -0.48
N LYS A 92 -5.41 -10.80 -1.74
CA LYS A 92 -6.78 -10.39 -2.08
C LYS A 92 -7.85 -11.19 -1.33
N ARG A 93 -7.70 -12.52 -1.21
CA ARG A 93 -8.64 -13.35 -0.44
C ARG A 93 -8.63 -13.01 1.05
N GLU A 94 -7.46 -12.69 1.60
CA GLU A 94 -7.33 -12.26 3.00
C GLU A 94 -7.99 -10.89 3.23
N VAL A 95 -7.77 -9.93 2.31
CA VAL A 95 -8.47 -8.64 2.28
C VAL A 95 -9.98 -8.85 2.21
N ASP A 96 -10.48 -9.65 1.27
CA ASP A 96 -11.92 -9.88 1.12
C ASP A 96 -12.54 -10.57 2.36
N ALA A 97 -11.82 -11.50 2.99
CA ALA A 97 -12.27 -12.15 4.22
C ALA A 97 -12.33 -11.18 5.41
N LEU A 98 -11.32 -10.31 5.58
CA LEU A 98 -11.36 -9.28 6.63
C LEU A 98 -12.38 -8.18 6.31
N ARG A 99 -12.54 -7.81 5.04
CA ARG A 99 -13.54 -6.83 4.59
C ARG A 99 -14.94 -7.31 4.98
N GLU A 100 -15.28 -8.56 4.69
CA GLU A 100 -16.59 -9.12 5.05
C GLU A 100 -16.76 -9.19 6.57
N ARG A 101 -15.72 -9.59 7.31
CA ARG A 101 -15.74 -9.59 8.78
C ARG A 101 -16.00 -8.19 9.36
N LEU A 102 -15.38 -7.15 8.81
CA LEU A 102 -15.56 -5.75 9.24
C LEU A 102 -16.93 -5.18 8.82
N ARG A 103 -17.54 -5.68 7.74
CA ARG A 103 -18.91 -5.34 7.35
C ARG A 103 -19.96 -5.95 8.27
N THR A 104 -19.72 -7.19 8.72
CA THR A 104 -20.65 -7.92 9.59
C THR A 104 -20.11 -8.03 11.02
N TRP A 105 -19.60 -6.94 11.58
CA TRP A 105 -18.92 -6.96 12.87
C TRP A 105 -19.90 -7.11 14.03
N ASP A 106 -19.67 -8.09 14.90
CA ASP A 106 -20.41 -8.31 16.17
C ASP A 106 -19.39 -8.45 17.30
N ASP A 107 -19.33 -7.46 18.21
CA ASP A 107 -18.37 -7.39 19.32
C ASP A 107 -18.42 -8.65 20.20
N ALA A 108 -19.60 -9.24 20.38
CA ALA A 108 -19.79 -10.43 21.20
C ALA A 108 -19.24 -11.69 20.51
N GLU A 109 -19.43 -11.80 19.19
CA GLU A 109 -18.87 -12.91 18.41
C GLU A 109 -17.34 -12.81 18.33
N GLU A 110 -16.82 -11.59 18.18
CA GLU A 110 -15.40 -11.34 18.09
C GLU A 110 -14.68 -11.65 19.40
N LYS A 111 -15.22 -11.18 20.54
CA LYS A 111 -14.67 -11.53 21.86
C LYS A 111 -14.62 -13.05 22.07
N LYS A 112 -15.69 -13.76 21.70
CA LYS A 112 -15.73 -15.23 21.79
C LYS A 112 -14.69 -15.90 20.90
N ARG A 113 -14.43 -15.34 19.72
CA ARG A 113 -13.41 -15.83 18.79
C ARG A 113 -12.00 -15.63 19.35
N GLN A 114 -11.71 -14.47 19.93
CA GLN A 114 -10.44 -14.18 20.59
C GLN A 114 -10.20 -15.12 21.77
N GLU A 115 -11.21 -15.33 22.63
CA GLU A 115 -11.14 -16.30 23.73
C GLU A 115 -10.87 -17.73 23.23
N GLU A 116 -11.49 -18.13 22.12
CA GLU A 116 -11.26 -19.44 21.52
C GLU A 116 -9.85 -19.56 20.90
N GLU A 117 -9.33 -18.50 20.29
CA GLU A 117 -7.98 -18.44 19.74
C GLU A 117 -6.92 -18.55 20.84
N ILE A 118 -7.03 -17.74 21.90
CA ILE A 118 -6.19 -17.83 23.10
C ILE A 118 -6.21 -19.26 23.66
N ARG A 119 -7.39 -19.85 23.81
CA ARG A 119 -7.52 -21.24 24.29
C ARG A 119 -6.83 -22.25 23.38
N ARG A 120 -6.90 -22.07 22.05
CA ARG A 120 -6.21 -22.95 21.10
C ARG A 120 -4.69 -22.77 21.17
N GLU A 121 -4.21 -21.55 21.35
CA GLU A 121 -2.78 -21.28 21.53
C GLU A 121 -2.24 -21.87 22.82
N GLU A 122 -2.95 -21.71 23.93
CA GLU A 122 -2.62 -22.37 25.20
C GLU A 122 -2.60 -23.89 25.04
N GLU A 123 -3.55 -24.47 24.30
CA GLU A 123 -3.56 -25.91 24.03
C GLU A 123 -2.36 -26.33 23.17
N LYS A 124 -1.99 -25.53 22.16
CA LYS A 124 -0.79 -25.77 21.34
C LYS A 124 0.48 -25.67 22.18
N LYS A 125 0.64 -24.62 22.99
CA LYS A 125 1.77 -24.44 23.91
C LYS A 125 1.87 -25.60 24.89
N ARG A 126 0.74 -26.04 25.46
CA ARG A 126 0.70 -27.22 26.34
C ARG A 126 1.11 -28.50 25.61
N LYS A 127 0.66 -28.71 24.37
CA LYS A 127 1.08 -29.86 23.55
C LYS A 127 2.56 -29.81 23.21
N ALA A 128 3.09 -28.63 22.86
CA ALA A 128 4.51 -28.43 22.57
C ALA A 128 5.39 -28.69 23.81
N MET A 129 4.99 -28.18 24.99
CA MET A 129 5.68 -28.49 26.26
C MET A 129 5.63 -29.99 26.59
N GLU A 130 4.48 -30.64 26.35
CA GLU A 130 4.35 -32.07 26.58
C GLU A 130 5.22 -32.90 25.60
N GLU A 131 5.34 -32.47 24.34
CA GLU A 131 6.24 -33.07 23.35
C GLU A 131 7.72 -32.86 23.73
N ALA A 132 8.08 -31.64 24.16
CA ALA A 132 9.42 -31.31 24.64
C ALA A 132 9.83 -32.08 25.90
N SER A 133 8.87 -32.35 26.80
CA SER A 133 9.12 -33.11 28.04
C SER A 133 9.51 -34.58 27.80
N GLY A 134 9.42 -35.09 26.56
CA GLY A 134 9.86 -36.44 26.21
C GLY A 134 9.07 -37.57 26.87
N ILE A 135 7.99 -37.26 27.61
CA ILE A 135 7.14 -38.25 28.27
C ILE A 135 6.29 -38.93 27.19
N LYS A 136 6.84 -40.01 26.61
CA LYS A 136 6.09 -40.89 25.70
C LYS A 136 4.83 -41.38 26.41
N LYS A 137 3.68 -40.77 26.11
CA LYS A 137 2.37 -41.23 26.58
C LYS A 137 2.28 -42.73 26.30
N LYS A 138 2.30 -43.55 27.34
CA LYS A 138 2.00 -44.98 27.23
C LYS A 138 0.67 -45.07 26.49
N LYS A 139 0.66 -45.71 25.31
CA LYS A 139 -0.55 -45.90 24.49
C LYS A 139 -1.63 -46.43 25.43
N ARG A 140 -2.62 -45.60 25.77
CA ARG A 140 -3.79 -46.04 26.55
C ARG A 140 -4.37 -47.20 25.75
N GLY A 141 -4.33 -48.40 26.32
CA GLY A 141 -4.91 -49.59 25.71
C GLY A 141 -6.37 -49.32 25.35
N ARG A 142 -6.90 -50.08 24.37
CA ARG A 142 -8.30 -49.97 23.95
C ARG A 142 -9.19 -49.94 25.19
N LEU A 143 -9.96 -48.86 25.31
CA LEU A 143 -10.95 -48.69 26.37
C LEU A 143 -11.87 -49.92 26.37
N GLY A 144 -11.92 -50.63 27.51
CA GLY A 144 -12.63 -51.89 27.64
C GLY A 144 -14.15 -51.74 27.40
N PRO A 145 -14.87 -52.84 27.18
CA PRO A 145 -16.31 -52.85 26.87
C PRO A 145 -17.19 -52.10 27.90
N GLU A 146 -16.71 -51.98 29.14
CA GLU A 146 -17.40 -51.27 30.24
C GLU A 146 -17.55 -49.75 29.99
N THR A 147 -16.73 -49.19 29.10
CA THR A 147 -16.80 -47.77 28.71
C THR A 147 -17.69 -47.53 27.50
N TRP A 148 -18.23 -48.59 26.89
CA TRP A 148 -19.17 -48.48 25.79
C TRP A 148 -20.51 -48.00 26.34
N LYS A 149 -20.77 -46.70 26.24
CA LYS A 149 -22.12 -46.17 26.45
C LYS A 149 -23.02 -46.77 25.37
N LEU A 150 -23.94 -47.65 25.76
CA LEU A 150 -25.01 -48.18 24.93
C LEU A 150 -25.82 -47.00 24.36
N ARG A 151 -25.55 -46.61 23.10
CA ARG A 151 -26.41 -45.69 22.35
C ARG A 151 -27.65 -46.48 21.93
N GLY A 152 -28.72 -46.44 22.73
CA GLY A 152 -30.01 -47.00 22.30
C GLY A 152 -30.89 -47.68 23.35
N ALA A 153 -30.78 -47.36 24.65
CA ALA A 153 -31.93 -47.62 25.52
C ALA A 153 -33.06 -46.67 25.10
N ALA A 154 -34.12 -47.22 24.49
CA ALA A 154 -35.34 -46.47 24.23
C ALA A 154 -35.80 -45.86 25.56
N ARG A 155 -35.88 -44.53 25.61
CA ARG A 155 -36.39 -43.83 26.79
C ARG A 155 -37.79 -44.36 27.11
N PRO A 156 -38.12 -44.61 28.38
CA PRO A 156 -39.45 -45.07 28.76
C PRO A 156 -40.53 -44.14 28.18
N ALA A 157 -41.62 -44.69 27.64
CA ALA A 157 -42.67 -43.91 26.96
C ALA A 157 -43.33 -42.83 27.85
N TRP A 158 -43.19 -42.91 29.17
CA TRP A 158 -43.68 -41.89 30.10
C TRP A 158 -42.75 -40.66 30.19
N GLU A 159 -41.46 -40.76 29.82
CA GLU A 159 -40.58 -39.59 29.63
C GLU A 159 -40.89 -38.83 28.32
N VAL A 160 -41.70 -39.41 27.44
CA VAL A 160 -42.07 -38.86 26.13
C VAL A 160 -43.44 -38.16 26.16
N TYR A 161 -44.18 -38.27 27.28
CA TYR A 161 -45.56 -37.79 27.41
C TYR A 161 -45.76 -36.57 28.32
N ASP A 162 -44.69 -35.95 28.80
CA ASP A 162 -44.74 -34.55 29.21
C ASP A 162 -44.54 -33.71 27.96
N PHE A 163 -45.62 -33.17 27.39
CA PHE A 163 -45.54 -32.00 26.52
C PHE A 163 -44.94 -30.86 27.34
N ASP A 164 -43.61 -30.83 27.33
CA ASP A 164 -42.79 -30.00 28.19
C ASP A 164 -43.15 -28.54 27.90
N THR A 165 -43.74 -27.85 28.87
CA THR A 165 -43.90 -26.39 28.81
C THR A 165 -42.55 -25.66 28.78
N ARG A 166 -41.44 -26.40 28.94
CA ARG A 166 -40.06 -25.96 28.69
C ARG A 166 -39.57 -26.25 27.26
N TYR A 167 -40.38 -26.85 26.38
CA TYR A 167 -40.01 -27.01 24.97
C TYR A 167 -39.94 -25.62 24.32
N VAL A 168 -38.71 -25.12 24.21
CA VAL A 168 -38.40 -23.97 23.37
C VAL A 168 -38.21 -24.51 21.96
N ASP A 169 -39.07 -24.09 21.02
CA ASP A 169 -38.90 -24.42 19.61
C ASP A 169 -37.51 -23.96 19.15
N PRO A 170 -36.61 -24.89 18.77
CA PRO A 170 -35.25 -24.55 18.35
C PRO A 170 -35.23 -23.57 17.18
N HIS A 171 -36.26 -23.56 16.32
CA HIS A 171 -36.37 -22.62 15.21
C HIS A 171 -36.75 -21.21 15.68
N LEU A 172 -37.65 -21.08 16.65
CA LEU A 172 -37.98 -19.78 17.24
C LEU A 172 -36.79 -19.19 17.99
N GLU A 173 -36.07 -20.01 18.76
CA GLU A 173 -34.84 -19.58 19.44
C GLU A 173 -33.75 -19.18 18.44
N ALA A 174 -33.54 -19.97 17.39
CA ALA A 174 -32.59 -19.64 16.33
C ALA A 174 -32.96 -18.33 15.62
N HIS A 175 -34.25 -18.09 15.38
CA HIS A 175 -34.74 -16.86 14.76
C HIS A 175 -34.60 -15.64 15.68
N GLN A 176 -34.87 -15.79 16.98
CA GLN A 176 -34.63 -14.74 17.97
C GLN A 176 -33.14 -14.40 18.07
N LYS A 177 -32.27 -15.41 18.19
CA LYS A 177 -30.81 -15.23 18.17
C LYS A 177 -30.32 -14.58 16.87
N ALA A 178 -30.90 -14.93 15.72
CA ALA A 178 -30.58 -14.32 14.44
C ALA A 178 -30.99 -12.84 14.40
N LYS A 179 -32.16 -12.49 14.95
CA LYS A 179 -32.61 -11.09 15.08
C LYS A 179 -31.72 -10.28 16.01
N GLU A 180 -31.40 -10.82 17.18
CA GLU A 180 -30.47 -10.18 18.12
C GLU A 180 -29.10 -10.01 17.50
N LYS A 181 -28.59 -11.01 16.77
CA LYS A 181 -27.35 -10.91 16.02
C LYS A 181 -27.43 -9.81 14.95
N ALA A 182 -28.50 -9.79 14.16
CA ALA A 182 -28.70 -8.76 13.14
C ALA A 182 -28.76 -7.33 13.73
N GLN A 183 -29.31 -7.16 14.93
CA GLN A 183 -29.33 -5.88 15.64
C GLN A 183 -27.97 -5.45 16.18
N ARG A 184 -27.09 -6.41 16.50
CA ARG A 184 -25.72 -6.14 16.98
C ARG A 184 -24.73 -5.90 15.85
N ILE A 185 -24.98 -6.45 14.67
CA ILE A 185 -24.07 -6.31 13.53
C ILE A 185 -23.92 -4.83 13.15
N ARG A 186 -22.68 -4.38 13.07
CA ARG A 186 -22.29 -3.04 12.65
C ARG A 186 -21.31 -3.12 11.49
N ASN A 187 -21.40 -2.14 10.59
CA ASN A 187 -20.44 -2.01 9.50
C ASN A 187 -19.31 -1.05 9.92
N ILE A 188 -18.18 -1.61 10.34
CA ILE A 188 -17.02 -0.88 10.85
C ILE A 188 -16.39 0.00 9.77
N LEU A 189 -16.39 -0.45 8.51
CA LEU A 189 -15.86 0.32 7.37
C LEU A 189 -16.57 1.65 7.18
N THR A 190 -17.89 1.69 7.44
CA THR A 190 -18.68 2.91 7.31
C THR A 190 -18.59 3.79 8.56
N ILE A 191 -18.61 3.18 9.75
CA ILE A 191 -18.59 3.92 11.03
C ILE A 191 -17.27 4.64 11.25
N PHE A 192 -16.15 3.99 10.93
CA PHE A 192 -14.81 4.50 11.21
C PHE A 192 -14.08 5.01 9.97
N LYS A 193 -14.81 5.34 8.89
CA LYS A 193 -14.18 5.84 7.67
C LYS A 193 -13.31 7.07 7.99
N GLY A 194 -12.04 7.03 7.57
CA GLY A 194 -11.05 8.07 7.81
C GLY A 194 -10.44 8.09 9.22
N GLN A 195 -10.61 7.01 10.00
CA GLN A 195 -10.12 6.90 11.38
C GLN A 195 -9.53 5.51 11.69
N PHE A 196 -9.23 4.67 10.69
CA PHE A 196 -8.77 3.30 10.91
C PHE A 196 -7.42 3.22 11.64
N GLY A 197 -6.56 4.22 11.45
CA GLY A 197 -5.24 4.29 12.08
C GLY A 197 -5.22 4.75 13.54
N ARG A 198 -6.32 5.37 14.02
CA ARG A 198 -6.39 6.03 15.32
C ARG A 198 -6.32 5.03 16.47
N MET A 199 -5.39 5.26 17.41
CA MET A 199 -5.21 4.43 18.62
C MET A 199 -5.76 5.10 19.88
N GLU A 200 -5.83 6.43 19.89
CA GLU A 200 -6.18 7.19 21.08
C GLU A 200 -7.57 7.84 20.96
N SER A 201 -8.36 7.72 22.03
CA SER A 201 -9.59 8.47 22.18
C SER A 201 -9.18 9.91 22.48
N LYS A 202 -9.37 10.83 21.51
CA LYS A 202 -9.32 12.24 21.87
C LYS A 202 -10.62 12.49 22.63
N GLU A 203 -10.48 12.94 23.86
CA GLU A 203 -11.59 13.50 24.62
C GLU A 203 -12.07 14.72 23.81
N GLU A 204 -13.28 14.63 23.26
CA GLU A 204 -13.88 15.77 22.59
C GLU A 204 -14.39 16.76 23.65
N GLU A 205 -14.40 18.04 23.29
CA GLU A 205 -14.76 19.17 24.18
C GLU A 205 -16.17 19.02 24.78
N ASP A 206 -17.03 18.23 24.15
CA ASP A 206 -18.40 17.92 24.59
C ASP A 206 -18.49 16.74 25.58
N GLY A 207 -17.37 16.11 25.96
CA GLY A 207 -17.33 15.02 26.94
C GLY A 207 -17.88 13.67 26.44
N GLU A 208 -18.34 13.56 25.19
CA GLU A 208 -18.72 12.29 24.58
C GLU A 208 -17.50 11.57 24.00
N THR A 209 -17.08 10.47 24.64
CA THR A 209 -16.01 9.62 24.13
C THR A 209 -16.49 8.88 22.88
N LYS A 210 -16.03 9.31 21.70
CA LYS A 210 -16.28 8.56 20.46
C LYS A 210 -15.71 7.14 20.59
N PRO A 211 -16.44 6.12 20.12
CA PRO A 211 -15.94 4.75 20.14
C PRO A 211 -14.63 4.69 19.35
N LEU A 212 -13.69 3.84 19.78
CA LEU A 212 -12.45 3.60 19.05
C LEU A 212 -12.65 2.52 17.99
N PRO A 213 -11.92 2.58 16.87
CA PRO A 213 -11.92 1.51 15.88
C PRO A 213 -11.45 0.20 16.53
N PRO A 214 -11.98 -0.97 16.12
CA PRO A 214 -11.57 -2.25 16.68
C PRO A 214 -10.14 -2.61 16.26
N GLN A 215 -9.17 -2.27 17.10
CA GLN A 215 -7.76 -2.66 16.93
C GLN A 215 -7.52 -4.09 17.46
N PRO A 216 -6.61 -4.88 16.85
CA PRO A 216 -5.70 -4.52 15.74
C PRO A 216 -6.30 -4.76 14.34
N HIS A 217 -7.58 -5.11 14.23
CA HIS A 217 -8.18 -5.57 12.98
C HIS A 217 -8.22 -4.49 11.88
N CYS A 218 -8.50 -3.24 12.25
CA CYS A 218 -8.48 -2.11 11.31
C CYS A 218 -7.07 -1.85 10.76
N ARG A 219 -6.04 -1.79 11.62
CA ARG A 219 -4.64 -1.65 11.19
C ARG A 219 -4.17 -2.80 10.31
N ARG A 220 -4.50 -4.04 10.67
CA ARG A 220 -4.19 -5.21 9.84
C ARG A 220 -4.87 -5.12 8.46
N PHE A 221 -6.10 -4.61 8.40
CA PHE A 221 -6.80 -4.42 7.13
C PHE A 221 -6.12 -3.36 6.26
N LEU A 222 -5.72 -2.22 6.83
CA LEU A 222 -4.93 -1.19 6.13
C LEU A 222 -3.59 -1.74 5.62
N SER A 223 -2.85 -2.48 6.46
CA SER A 223 -1.59 -3.12 6.07
C SER A 223 -1.76 -4.10 4.90
N LEU A 224 -2.81 -4.94 4.92
CA LEU A 224 -3.10 -5.85 3.81
C LEU A 224 -3.54 -5.12 2.54
N LEU A 225 -4.28 -4.00 2.66
CA LEU A 225 -4.58 -3.14 1.51
C LEU A 225 -3.30 -2.53 0.93
N MET A 226 -2.41 -2.01 1.78
CA MET A 226 -1.12 -1.48 1.34
C MET A 226 -0.31 -2.54 0.57
N GLN A 227 -0.13 -3.73 1.15
CA GLN A 227 0.55 -4.85 0.51
C GLN A 227 -0.10 -5.21 -0.82
N LEU A 228 -1.44 -5.27 -0.88
CA LEU A 228 -2.15 -5.55 -2.12
C LEU A 228 -1.94 -4.45 -3.17
N GLY A 229 -1.87 -3.18 -2.77
CA GLY A 229 -1.56 -2.05 -3.63
C GLY A 229 -0.17 -2.17 -4.24
N LEU A 230 0.85 -2.38 -3.39
CA LEU A 230 2.25 -2.56 -3.79
C LEU A 230 2.43 -3.76 -4.72
N LEU A 231 1.84 -4.92 -4.40
CA LEU A 231 1.90 -6.11 -5.26
C LEU A 231 1.25 -5.88 -6.63
N ASN A 232 0.16 -5.10 -6.70
CA ASN A 232 -0.46 -4.74 -7.97
C ASN A 232 0.39 -3.74 -8.75
N MET A 233 1.09 -2.83 -8.08
CA MET A 233 2.03 -1.89 -8.69
C MET A 233 3.22 -2.64 -9.31
N GLU A 234 3.84 -3.56 -8.58
CA GLU A 234 4.92 -4.44 -9.06
C GLU A 234 4.46 -5.28 -10.27
N ALA A 235 3.22 -5.78 -10.25
CA ALA A 235 2.61 -6.48 -11.37
C ALA A 235 2.19 -5.57 -12.54
N LYS A 236 2.49 -4.26 -12.49
CA LYS A 236 2.10 -3.22 -13.46
C LYS A 236 0.59 -3.13 -13.70
N LYS A 237 -0.22 -3.48 -12.70
CA LYS A 237 -1.69 -3.39 -12.70
C LYS A 237 -2.16 -2.09 -12.06
N TYR A 238 -1.73 -0.96 -12.62
CA TYR A 238 -1.94 0.37 -12.04
C TYR A 238 -3.40 0.72 -11.74
N LYS A 239 -4.36 0.26 -12.55
CA LYS A 239 -5.80 0.49 -12.28
C LYS A 239 -6.24 -0.16 -10.95
N ALA A 240 -5.84 -1.41 -10.74
CA ALA A 240 -6.18 -2.14 -9.52
C ALA A 240 -5.43 -1.58 -8.30
N ALA A 241 -4.14 -1.24 -8.46
CA ALA A 241 -3.36 -0.59 -7.42
C ALA A 241 -3.99 0.75 -6.99
N ARG A 242 -4.38 1.59 -7.96
CA ARG A 242 -5.09 2.85 -7.72
C ARG A 242 -6.36 2.68 -6.89
N GLU A 243 -7.22 1.73 -7.24
CA GLU A 243 -8.46 1.47 -6.51
C GLU A 243 -8.18 1.09 -5.06
N VAL A 244 -7.16 0.24 -4.84
CA VAL A 244 -6.76 -0.21 -3.50
C VAL A 244 -6.14 0.93 -2.67
N PHE A 245 -5.25 1.74 -3.25
CA PHE A 245 -4.67 2.88 -2.54
C PHE A 245 -5.71 3.95 -2.20
N LEU A 246 -6.65 4.25 -3.11
CA LEU A 246 -7.73 5.17 -2.81
C LEU A 246 -8.64 4.66 -1.69
N GLU A 247 -8.94 3.35 -1.65
CA GLU A 247 -9.67 2.75 -0.52
C GLU A 247 -8.87 2.87 0.78
N CYS A 248 -7.55 2.68 0.74
CA CYS A 248 -6.67 2.84 1.89
C CYS A 248 -6.72 4.28 2.42
N ILE A 249 -6.53 5.29 1.55
CA ILE A 249 -6.60 6.72 1.90
C ILE A 249 -7.97 7.09 2.49
N ASP A 250 -9.04 6.58 1.89
CA ASP A 250 -10.42 6.82 2.34
C ASP A 250 -10.69 6.26 3.75
N LEU A 251 -10.06 5.15 4.12
CA LEU A 251 -10.25 4.47 5.41
C LEU A 251 -9.31 4.99 6.50
N ASP A 252 -8.05 5.24 6.14
CA ASP A 252 -7.01 5.72 7.05
C ASP A 252 -7.29 7.17 7.48
N GLY A 253 -7.74 7.99 6.53
CA GLY A 253 -8.06 9.39 6.74
C GLY A 253 -6.97 10.32 6.25
N ILE A 254 -7.26 11.61 6.30
CA ILE A 254 -6.43 12.64 5.68
C ILE A 254 -5.60 13.41 6.73
N THR A 255 -6.14 13.59 7.94
CA THR A 255 -5.54 14.43 8.98
C THR A 255 -4.36 13.78 9.70
N SER A 256 -4.38 12.47 9.85
CA SER A 256 -3.32 11.70 10.53
C SER A 256 -3.33 10.28 9.96
N PRO A 257 -2.88 10.12 8.70
CA PRO A 257 -2.77 8.81 8.10
C PRO A 257 -1.66 8.02 8.80
N VAL A 258 -1.90 6.73 9.00
CA VAL A 258 -0.90 5.78 9.50
C VAL A 258 -0.15 5.12 8.33
N THR A 259 -0.71 5.18 7.13
CA THR A 259 -0.16 4.56 5.93
C THR A 259 0.39 5.60 4.96
N ASN A 260 1.48 5.26 4.26
CA ASN A 260 2.07 6.07 3.19
C ASN A 260 1.32 5.92 1.83
N ALA A 261 0.03 5.58 1.85
CA ALA A 261 -0.73 5.20 0.64
C ALA A 261 -0.83 6.37 -0.36
N ARG A 262 -0.91 7.60 0.17
CA ARG A 262 -0.90 8.83 -0.63
C ARG A 262 0.41 9.03 -1.39
N CYS A 263 1.55 8.77 -0.75
CA CYS A 263 2.88 8.90 -1.32
C CYS A 263 3.11 7.83 -2.39
N ARG A 264 2.77 6.56 -2.07
CA ARG A 264 2.85 5.44 -3.03
C ARG A 264 1.93 5.67 -4.24
N LEU A 265 0.73 6.23 -4.03
CA LEU A 265 -0.18 6.58 -5.12
C LEU A 265 0.35 7.73 -5.99
N MET A 266 0.98 8.74 -5.40
CA MET A 266 1.63 9.84 -6.13
C MET A 266 2.75 9.30 -7.02
N ARG A 267 3.66 8.51 -6.45
CA ARG A 267 4.75 7.85 -7.17
C ARG A 267 4.24 7.02 -8.35
N MET A 268 3.20 6.21 -8.12
CA MET A 268 2.56 5.42 -9.17
C MET A 268 1.99 6.28 -10.31
N TYR A 269 1.45 7.48 -10.03
CA TYR A 269 0.96 8.36 -11.09
C TYR A 269 2.09 8.95 -11.95
N LEU A 270 3.23 9.23 -11.35
CA LEU A 270 4.42 9.71 -12.08
C LEU A 270 5.01 8.60 -12.94
N GLU A 271 5.20 7.40 -12.39
CA GLU A 271 5.66 6.22 -13.12
C GLU A 271 4.73 5.86 -14.30
N ALA A 272 3.42 6.04 -14.13
CA ALA A 272 2.44 5.82 -15.19
C ALA A 272 2.26 7.01 -16.16
N ASN A 273 3.03 8.09 -15.99
CA ASN A 273 2.95 9.34 -16.73
C ASN A 273 1.51 9.92 -16.79
N ARG A 274 0.87 10.07 -15.62
CA ARG A 274 -0.51 10.59 -15.47
C ARG A 274 -0.56 11.87 -14.60
N PRO A 275 0.03 13.00 -15.06
CA PRO A 275 0.10 14.23 -14.27
C PRO A 275 -1.27 14.78 -13.87
N ALA A 276 -2.29 14.69 -14.73
CA ALA A 276 -3.65 15.14 -14.39
C ALA A 276 -4.29 14.35 -13.23
N SER A 277 -3.95 13.07 -13.06
CA SER A 277 -4.43 12.26 -11.93
C SER A 277 -3.66 12.60 -10.65
N ALA A 278 -2.38 12.94 -10.77
CA ALA A 278 -1.57 13.46 -9.68
C ALA A 278 -2.12 14.81 -9.19
N ARG A 279 -2.44 15.76 -10.11
CA ARG A 279 -3.06 17.06 -9.79
C ARG A 279 -4.27 16.91 -8.88
N ARG A 280 -5.22 16.09 -9.33
CA ARG A 280 -6.44 15.77 -8.57
C ARG A 280 -6.17 15.14 -7.20
N LEU A 281 -5.06 14.42 -7.05
CA LEU A 281 -4.69 13.81 -5.77
C LEU A 281 -4.25 14.88 -4.78
N TRP A 282 -3.27 15.73 -5.12
CA TRP A 282 -2.78 16.72 -4.16
C TRP A 282 -3.78 17.85 -3.89
N GLU A 283 -4.63 18.19 -4.87
CA GLU A 283 -5.74 19.15 -4.67
C GLU A 283 -6.77 18.64 -3.65
N ARG A 284 -6.93 17.32 -3.54
CA ARG A 284 -7.83 16.69 -2.58
C ARG A 284 -7.22 16.62 -1.17
N LEU A 285 -5.90 16.67 -1.06
CA LEU A 285 -5.19 16.59 0.22
C LEU A 285 -5.15 17.97 0.90
N PRO A 286 -5.02 18.02 2.25
CA PRO A 286 -5.00 19.27 2.97
C PRO A 286 -3.70 20.00 2.66
N GLN A 287 -3.76 21.32 2.69
CA GLN A 287 -2.57 22.16 2.57
C GLN A 287 -1.58 21.97 3.73
N THR A 288 -1.98 21.30 4.82
CA THR A 288 -1.08 20.93 5.92
C THR A 288 -0.30 19.64 5.67
N ASP A 289 -0.51 18.94 4.54
CA ASP A 289 0.24 17.74 4.19
C ASP A 289 1.66 18.11 3.77
N ASN A 290 2.68 17.64 4.47
CA ASN A 290 4.06 18.05 4.24
C ASN A 290 4.93 16.92 3.71
N SER A 291 4.33 15.85 3.17
CA SER A 291 5.17 14.81 2.58
C SER A 291 5.93 15.36 1.38
N SER A 292 7.24 15.12 1.40
CA SER A 292 8.17 15.46 0.33
C SER A 292 7.72 14.83 -0.99
N TRP A 293 7.23 13.59 -0.94
CA TRP A 293 6.70 12.86 -2.09
C TRP A 293 5.57 13.57 -2.81
N ILE A 294 4.69 14.26 -2.10
CA ILE A 294 3.56 14.97 -2.70
C ILE A 294 4.01 16.34 -3.20
N ARG A 295 4.75 17.09 -2.37
CA ARG A 295 5.07 18.48 -2.63
C ARG A 295 6.09 18.66 -3.75
N TYR A 296 7.18 17.91 -3.73
CA TYR A 296 8.19 17.99 -4.79
C TYR A 296 7.64 17.46 -6.12
N SER A 297 6.85 16.39 -6.08
CA SER A 297 6.18 15.88 -7.28
C SER A 297 5.19 16.87 -7.88
N ALA A 298 4.43 17.59 -7.05
CA ALA A 298 3.53 18.63 -7.52
C ALA A 298 4.32 19.81 -8.13
N ALA A 299 5.41 20.23 -7.49
CA ALA A 299 6.29 21.29 -8.00
C ALA A 299 6.90 20.91 -9.36
N LEU A 300 7.37 19.66 -9.51
CA LEU A 300 7.92 19.16 -10.77
C LEU A 300 6.86 19.09 -11.88
N ILE A 301 5.66 18.59 -11.57
CA ILE A 301 4.57 18.56 -12.54
C ILE A 301 4.25 19.98 -13.00
N GLU A 302 4.10 20.94 -12.09
CA GLU A 302 3.79 22.32 -12.46
C GLU A 302 4.93 22.99 -13.23
N TYR A 303 6.19 22.67 -12.92
CA TYR A 303 7.34 23.10 -13.73
C TYR A 303 7.25 22.60 -15.17
N VAL A 304 7.01 21.29 -15.37
CA VAL A 304 6.85 20.70 -16.71
C VAL A 304 5.66 21.33 -17.44
N SER A 305 4.58 21.57 -16.71
CA SER A 305 3.33 22.15 -17.26
C SER A 305 3.54 23.57 -17.76
N TRP A 306 4.22 24.40 -16.97
CA TRP A 306 4.51 25.78 -17.32
C TRP A 306 5.62 25.89 -18.36
N LYS A 307 6.78 25.26 -18.13
CA LYS A 307 8.01 25.52 -18.89
C LYS A 307 8.17 24.68 -20.15
N LEU A 308 7.70 23.43 -20.14
CA LEU A 308 7.92 22.49 -21.25
C LEU A 308 6.67 22.27 -22.10
N LEU A 309 5.50 22.25 -21.48
CA LEU A 309 4.23 21.99 -22.17
C LEU A 309 3.42 23.26 -22.45
N GLU A 310 3.71 24.35 -21.74
CA GLU A 310 2.98 25.63 -21.82
C GLU A 310 1.46 25.43 -21.69
N GLU A 311 1.03 24.59 -20.73
CA GLU A 311 -0.38 24.26 -20.51
C GLU A 311 -1.19 25.47 -20.05
N ASP A 312 -2.40 25.62 -20.60
CA ASP A 312 -3.35 26.67 -20.21
C ASP A 312 -3.63 26.64 -18.70
N GLY A 313 -3.33 27.73 -18.01
CA GLY A 313 -3.54 27.89 -16.57
C GLY A 313 -2.34 27.53 -15.70
N SER A 314 -1.25 27.00 -16.28
CA SER A 314 0.03 26.90 -15.58
C SER A 314 0.87 28.15 -15.86
N SER A 315 1.47 28.70 -14.82
CA SER A 315 2.29 29.92 -14.88
C SER A 315 3.56 29.75 -14.05
N GLN A 316 4.54 30.60 -14.29
CA GLN A 316 5.74 30.67 -13.44
C GLN A 316 5.37 30.85 -11.97
N GLN A 317 4.42 31.74 -11.68
CA GLN A 317 4.00 32.04 -10.32
C GLN A 317 3.36 30.83 -9.63
N THR A 318 2.57 30.04 -10.35
CA THR A 318 1.99 28.81 -9.79
C THR A 318 3.06 27.75 -9.55
N ALA A 319 3.98 27.54 -10.51
CA ALA A 319 5.08 26.58 -10.34
C ALA A 319 5.99 26.96 -9.16
N GLU A 320 6.37 28.24 -9.05
CA GLU A 320 7.17 28.76 -7.95
C GLU A 320 6.45 28.65 -6.60
N LEU A 321 5.14 28.89 -6.55
CA LEU A 321 4.34 28.68 -5.33
C LEU A 321 4.42 27.23 -4.84
N TYR A 322 4.24 26.25 -5.74
CA TYR A 322 4.33 24.84 -5.37
C TYR A 322 5.74 24.44 -4.95
N LEU A 323 6.77 25.02 -5.59
CA LEU A 323 8.15 24.80 -5.20
C LEU A 323 8.47 25.36 -3.82
N VAL A 324 8.04 26.59 -3.52
CA VAL A 324 8.19 27.22 -2.20
C VAL A 324 7.53 26.37 -1.11
N ARG A 325 6.34 25.82 -1.40
CA ARG A 325 5.66 24.88 -0.50
C ARG A 325 6.44 23.59 -0.29
N ALA A 326 7.09 23.08 -1.33
CA ALA A 326 7.94 21.89 -1.24
C ALA A 326 9.18 22.15 -0.38
N ILE A 327 9.86 23.28 -0.59
CA ILE A 327 11.03 23.69 0.21
C ILE A 327 10.66 23.80 1.69
N LYS A 328 9.53 24.46 2.00
CA LYS A 328 9.03 24.57 3.39
C LYS A 328 8.62 23.24 4.02
N ALA A 329 8.19 22.29 3.19
CA ALA A 329 7.81 20.97 3.67
C ALA A 329 9.06 20.18 4.08
N ASN A 330 10.11 20.19 3.26
CA ASN A 330 11.37 19.51 3.59
C ASN A 330 12.57 20.16 2.86
N ILE A 331 13.31 21.00 3.57
CA ILE A 331 14.46 21.72 3.04
C ILE A 331 15.61 20.80 2.59
N TYR A 332 15.84 19.68 3.29
CA TYR A 332 16.94 18.77 2.97
C TYR A 332 16.77 18.22 1.56
N CYS A 333 15.53 17.92 1.17
CA CYS A 333 15.18 17.46 -0.17
C CYS A 333 15.49 18.52 -1.23
N ALA A 334 15.26 19.81 -0.95
CA ALA A 334 15.58 20.89 -1.88
C ALA A 334 17.08 21.01 -2.16
N TYR A 335 17.93 20.98 -1.13
CA TYR A 335 19.38 20.98 -1.33
C TYR A 335 19.86 19.72 -2.04
N HIS A 336 19.31 18.56 -1.67
CA HIS A 336 19.69 17.30 -2.28
C HIS A 336 19.30 17.20 -3.77
N ILE A 337 18.16 17.76 -4.17
CA ILE A 337 17.77 17.87 -5.59
C ILE A 337 18.66 18.90 -6.30
N ALA A 338 18.81 20.10 -5.73
CA ALA A 338 19.57 21.17 -6.35
C ALA A 338 21.04 20.77 -6.61
N TYR A 339 21.65 20.02 -5.69
CA TYR A 339 23.06 19.65 -5.75
C TYR A 339 23.25 18.13 -5.82
N HIS A 340 22.39 17.45 -6.61
CA HIS A 340 22.36 15.99 -6.66
C HIS A 340 23.73 15.35 -6.92
N ASP A 341 24.57 15.91 -7.80
CA ASP A 341 25.91 15.39 -8.10
C ASP A 341 26.82 15.32 -6.86
N THR A 342 26.75 16.35 -6.00
CA THR A 342 27.53 16.39 -4.75
C THR A 342 26.98 15.39 -3.76
N PHE A 343 25.65 15.35 -3.60
CA PHE A 343 25.01 14.43 -2.66
C PHE A 343 25.18 12.96 -3.08
N GLU A 344 25.09 12.62 -4.36
CA GLU A 344 25.36 11.27 -4.89
C GLU A 344 26.78 10.79 -4.57
N SER A 345 27.75 11.72 -4.48
CA SER A 345 29.14 11.38 -4.13
C SER A 345 29.40 11.19 -2.64
N VAL A 346 28.50 11.68 -1.78
CA VAL A 346 28.71 11.73 -0.31
C VAL A 346 27.74 10.83 0.45
N VAL A 347 26.47 10.74 0.00
CA VAL A 347 25.42 9.97 0.67
C VAL A 347 25.48 8.52 0.18
N GLU A 348 26.04 7.65 1.02
CA GLU A 348 26.04 6.21 0.83
C GLU A 348 24.85 5.56 1.56
N TYR A 349 24.50 4.32 1.19
CA TYR A 349 23.45 3.50 1.83
C TYR A 349 22.02 4.09 1.75
N ALA A 350 21.79 5.02 0.84
CA ALA A 350 20.51 5.70 0.71
C ALA A 350 19.33 4.73 0.40
N GLU A 351 19.63 3.57 -0.18
CA GLU A 351 18.69 2.48 -0.46
C GLU A 351 18.20 1.73 0.79
N GLU A 352 18.88 1.84 1.93
CA GLU A 352 18.49 1.19 3.19
C GLU A 352 17.43 1.99 3.95
N VAL A 353 17.24 3.27 3.58
CA VAL A 353 16.23 4.14 4.17
C VAL A 353 14.87 3.86 3.52
N GLU A 354 13.96 3.25 4.27
CA GLU A 354 12.59 2.98 3.83
C GLU A 354 11.56 3.49 4.86
N ASP A 355 10.40 3.94 4.36
CA ASP A 355 9.24 4.34 5.18
C ASP A 355 9.57 5.43 6.23
N ALA A 356 10.38 6.42 5.83
CA ALA A 356 10.80 7.51 6.70
C ALA A 356 9.63 8.43 7.12
N GLU A 357 9.78 9.07 8.29
CA GLU A 357 8.79 10.02 8.80
C GLU A 357 8.78 11.34 8.00
N GLU A 358 7.61 11.97 7.90
CA GLU A 358 7.46 13.20 7.11
C GLU A 358 8.28 14.35 7.70
N ARG A 359 8.90 15.16 6.81
CA ARG A 359 9.74 16.32 7.14
C ARG A 359 11.11 16.00 7.76
N THR A 360 11.52 14.73 7.78
CA THR A 360 12.84 14.37 8.30
C THR A 360 13.91 14.34 7.19
N LEU A 361 15.18 14.24 7.59
CA LEU A 361 16.28 14.07 6.65
C LEU A 361 16.15 12.74 5.90
N GLU A 362 15.71 11.70 6.58
CA GLU A 362 15.49 10.36 6.05
C GLU A 362 14.43 10.38 4.93
N GLU A 363 13.33 11.14 5.05
CA GLU A 363 12.35 11.27 3.95
C GLU A 363 12.96 11.94 2.72
N ALA A 364 13.83 12.94 2.93
CA ALA A 364 14.54 13.59 1.82
C ALA A 364 15.48 12.61 1.10
N ILE A 365 16.21 11.79 1.87
CA ILE A 365 17.09 10.75 1.34
C ILE A 365 16.28 9.68 0.61
N GLU A 366 15.20 9.16 1.21
CA GLU A 366 14.31 8.17 0.60
C GLU A 366 13.72 8.70 -0.72
N TYR A 367 13.26 9.96 -0.75
CA TYR A 367 12.75 10.59 -1.96
C TYR A 367 13.84 10.69 -3.05
N CYS A 368 15.04 11.17 -2.66
CA CYS A 368 16.14 11.42 -3.59
C CYS A 368 16.88 10.16 -4.07
N ALA A 369 16.87 9.08 -3.29
CA ALA A 369 17.37 7.77 -3.67
C ALA A 369 16.41 7.03 -4.62
N SER A 370 15.15 7.47 -4.68
CA SER A 370 14.14 6.85 -5.52
C SER A 370 14.26 7.23 -7.00
N GLU A 371 13.52 6.50 -7.85
CA GLU A 371 13.38 6.80 -9.28
C GLU A 371 12.87 8.23 -9.59
N GLN A 372 12.29 8.92 -8.60
CA GLN A 372 11.83 10.30 -8.76
C GLN A 372 12.99 11.28 -9.01
N MET A 373 14.17 11.05 -8.44
CA MET A 373 15.34 11.87 -8.74
C MET A 373 15.72 11.78 -10.22
N GLY A 374 15.60 10.60 -10.84
CA GLY A 374 15.79 10.44 -12.28
C GLY A 374 14.82 11.28 -13.11
N THR A 375 13.64 11.60 -12.58
CA THR A 375 12.66 12.49 -13.24
C THR A 375 13.10 13.95 -13.14
N TRP A 376 13.64 14.38 -12.00
CA TRP A 376 14.22 15.72 -11.85
C TRP A 376 15.42 15.94 -12.76
N VAL A 377 16.39 15.01 -12.74
CA VAL A 377 17.60 15.08 -13.57
C VAL A 377 17.27 14.96 -15.06
N GLY A 378 16.27 14.14 -15.42
CA GLY A 378 15.84 13.96 -16.80
C GLY A 378 14.98 15.10 -17.35
N THR A 379 14.46 16.00 -16.50
CA THR A 379 13.64 17.14 -16.92
C THR A 379 14.53 18.35 -17.20
N ASP A 380 14.53 18.80 -18.45
CA ASP A 380 15.40 19.89 -18.91
C ASP A 380 15.20 21.18 -18.09
N GLY A 381 16.29 21.71 -17.54
CA GLY A 381 16.32 22.94 -16.74
C GLY A 381 15.71 22.84 -15.32
N ALA A 382 15.18 21.70 -14.89
CA ALA A 382 14.50 21.59 -13.59
C ALA A 382 15.44 21.76 -12.39
N ILE A 383 16.64 21.19 -12.46
CA ILE A 383 17.68 21.32 -11.42
C ILE A 383 18.18 22.76 -11.31
N ASP A 384 18.46 23.41 -12.45
CA ASP A 384 18.93 24.79 -12.48
C ASP A 384 17.84 25.77 -12.00
N TRP A 385 16.58 25.47 -12.30
CA TRP A 385 15.45 26.21 -11.74
C TRP A 385 15.36 26.09 -10.22
N MET A 386 15.52 24.88 -9.65
CA MET A 386 15.59 24.68 -8.20
C MET A 386 16.73 25.50 -7.58
N ARG A 387 17.95 25.43 -8.16
CA ARG A 387 19.11 26.23 -7.71
C ARG A 387 18.81 27.72 -7.74
N SER A 388 18.28 28.23 -8.86
CA SER A 388 17.93 29.64 -9.04
C SER A 388 16.95 30.12 -7.97
N VAL A 389 15.92 29.32 -7.65
CA VAL A 389 14.94 29.65 -6.61
C VAL A 389 15.60 29.68 -5.22
N LEU A 390 16.45 28.71 -4.89
CA LEU A 390 17.19 28.70 -3.62
C LEU A 390 18.11 29.93 -3.47
N HIS A 391 18.85 30.29 -4.53
CA HIS A 391 19.69 31.49 -4.52
C HIS A 391 18.87 32.76 -4.37
N ARG A 392 17.74 32.89 -5.08
CA ARG A 392 16.84 34.05 -4.94
C ARG A 392 16.35 34.19 -3.50
N ILE A 393 15.82 33.12 -2.90
CA ILE A 393 15.33 33.14 -1.51
C ILE A 393 16.46 33.55 -0.55
N ARG A 394 17.66 32.98 -0.72
CA ARG A 394 18.84 33.30 0.09
C ARG A 394 19.27 34.77 -0.04
N ASN A 395 19.11 35.35 -1.23
CA ASN A 395 19.38 36.77 -1.52
C ASN A 395 18.25 37.71 -1.06
N GLY A 396 17.30 37.22 -0.26
CA GLY A 396 16.23 38.02 0.33
C GLY A 396 15.00 38.16 -0.57
N TRP A 397 14.88 37.37 -1.64
CA TRP A 397 13.62 37.26 -2.35
C TRP A 397 12.57 36.63 -1.43
N SER A 398 11.48 37.36 -1.26
CA SER A 398 10.30 36.91 -0.52
C SER A 398 9.14 36.85 -1.50
N MET A 399 8.60 35.65 -1.69
CA MET A 399 7.41 35.45 -2.50
C MET A 399 6.20 35.49 -1.58
N MET A 400 5.28 36.43 -1.84
CA MET A 400 3.93 36.38 -1.29
C MET A 400 2.96 36.03 -2.42
N VAL A 401 2.31 34.87 -2.30
CA VAL A 401 1.20 34.51 -3.19
C VAL A 401 -0.07 34.41 -2.36
N ASP A 402 -1.05 35.24 -2.72
CA ASP A 402 -2.41 35.27 -2.14
C ASP A 402 -2.48 35.36 -0.61
N GLY A 403 -1.45 35.93 0.03
CA GLY A 403 -1.40 36.12 1.48
C GLY A 403 -1.25 34.83 2.30
N VAL A 404 -0.90 33.70 1.67
CA VAL A 404 -0.89 32.39 2.34
C VAL A 404 0.49 32.04 2.89
N GLU A 405 1.59 32.29 2.18
CA GLU A 405 2.91 31.79 2.59
C GLU A 405 4.05 32.72 2.16
N GLU A 406 4.70 33.37 3.12
CA GLU A 406 5.96 34.11 2.92
C GLU A 406 7.14 33.18 3.18
N ILE A 407 7.99 32.90 2.18
CA ILE A 407 9.26 32.17 2.40
C ILE A 407 10.37 33.14 2.76
N SER A 408 11.17 32.76 3.73
CA SER A 408 12.25 33.57 4.28
C SER A 408 13.57 32.81 4.26
N VAL A 409 14.67 33.52 4.45
CA VAL A 409 16.01 32.93 4.59
C VAL A 409 16.07 31.94 5.76
N LYS A 410 15.23 32.12 6.80
CA LYS A 410 15.15 31.19 7.93
C LYS A 410 14.58 29.83 7.55
N ASP A 411 13.69 29.81 6.56
CA ASP A 411 13.19 28.54 6.01
C ASP A 411 14.27 27.81 5.20
N LEU A 412 15.43 28.46 4.95
CA LEU A 412 16.62 27.85 4.35
C LEU A 412 17.69 27.41 5.38
N GLU A 413 17.46 27.62 6.67
CA GLU A 413 18.39 27.25 7.75
C GLU A 413 18.28 25.75 8.07
N TRP A 414 19.04 24.93 7.33
CA TRP A 414 19.09 23.48 7.52
C TRP A 414 19.86 23.06 8.78
N SER A 415 20.87 23.83 9.21
CA SER A 415 21.79 23.44 10.30
C SER A 415 21.09 23.31 11.64
N ASP A 416 20.21 24.26 11.96
CA ASP A 416 19.50 24.33 13.24
C ASP A 416 18.41 23.25 13.31
N ALA A 417 17.71 23.04 12.18
CA ALA A 417 16.75 21.95 12.04
C ALA A 417 17.43 20.59 12.19
N LEU A 418 18.63 20.42 11.61
CA LEU A 418 19.38 19.18 11.67
C LEU A 418 19.89 18.91 13.10
N ALA A 419 20.48 19.91 13.75
CA ALA A 419 20.95 19.80 15.13
C ALA A 419 19.81 19.41 16.09
N LYS A 420 18.62 19.97 15.88
CA LYS A 420 17.43 19.60 16.66
C LYS A 420 17.00 18.16 16.40
N ALA A 421 16.99 17.71 15.15
CA ALA A 421 16.64 16.33 14.81
C ALA A 421 17.61 15.31 15.43
N GLU A 422 18.91 15.60 15.44
CA GLU A 422 19.91 14.76 16.09
C GLU A 422 19.73 14.70 17.62
N GLU A 423 19.42 15.82 18.27
CA GLU A 423 19.15 15.86 19.71
C GLU A 423 17.93 14.98 20.05
N GLU A 424 16.86 15.09 19.26
CA GLU A 424 15.64 14.27 19.41
C GLU A 424 15.95 12.77 19.22
N PHE A 425 16.74 12.41 18.21
CA PHE A 425 17.16 11.03 17.97
C PHE A 425 18.04 10.47 19.08
N GLU A 426 19.03 11.25 19.56
CA GLU A 426 19.83 10.85 20.71
C GLU A 426 18.98 10.64 21.96
N LEU A 427 17.95 11.46 22.19
CA LEU A 427 17.03 11.31 23.30
C LEU A 427 16.21 10.03 23.17
N SER A 428 15.64 9.76 21.98
CA SER A 428 14.92 8.51 21.69
C SER A 428 15.78 7.28 21.93
N ARG A 429 17.00 7.26 21.37
CA ARG A 429 17.97 6.17 21.57
C ARG A 429 18.32 5.96 23.04
N LYS A 430 18.48 7.05 23.82
CA LYS A 430 18.70 6.96 25.27
C LYS A 430 17.48 6.42 26.03
N GLU A 431 16.26 6.68 25.57
CA GLU A 431 15.04 6.13 26.14
C GLU A 431 14.87 4.64 25.81
N ASP A 432 15.15 4.23 24.58
CA ASP A 432 15.10 2.83 24.15
C ASP A 432 16.11 1.98 24.93
N MET A 433 17.35 2.44 25.06
CA MET A 433 18.35 1.77 25.91
C MET A 433 17.91 1.66 27.39
N LYS A 434 17.22 2.68 27.92
CA LYS A 434 16.68 2.62 29.29
C LYS A 434 15.53 1.62 29.40
N ASN A 435 14.65 1.55 28.40
CA ASN A 435 13.53 0.62 28.34
C ASN A 435 14.02 -0.82 28.20
N GLU A 436 15.02 -1.06 27.36
CA GLU A 436 15.67 -2.35 27.19
C GLU A 436 16.33 -2.81 28.49
N TYR A 437 17.11 -1.93 29.13
CA TYR A 437 17.71 -2.21 30.44
C TYR A 437 16.67 -2.52 31.51
N PHE A 438 15.55 -1.78 31.53
CA PHE A 438 14.43 -2.04 32.44
C PHE A 438 13.79 -3.41 32.17
N MET A 439 13.61 -3.79 30.90
CA MET A 439 13.06 -5.08 30.50
C MET A 439 14.00 -6.24 30.86
N MET A 440 15.31 -6.09 30.63
CA MET A 440 16.31 -7.08 31.06
C MET A 440 16.31 -7.26 32.58
N ARG A 441 16.25 -6.16 33.34
CA ARG A 441 16.17 -6.22 34.81
C ARG A 441 14.89 -6.94 35.27
N LYS A 442 13.75 -6.64 34.65
CA LYS A 442 12.47 -7.29 34.97
C LYS A 442 12.49 -8.78 34.64
N LYS A 443 13.02 -9.18 33.47
CA LYS A 443 13.22 -10.59 33.10
C LYS A 443 14.05 -11.33 34.16
N LYS A 444 15.10 -10.69 34.69
CA LYS A 444 15.96 -11.23 35.74
C LYS A 444 15.26 -11.33 37.11
N GLU A 445 14.42 -10.36 37.47
CA GLU A 445 13.64 -10.37 38.71
C GLU A 445 12.52 -11.43 38.70
N ASP A 446 11.92 -11.69 37.53
CA ASP A 446 10.84 -12.67 37.36
C ASP A 446 11.33 -14.15 37.37
N GLY A 447 12.65 -14.40 37.49
CA GLY A 447 13.22 -15.73 37.75
C GLY A 447 13.00 -16.76 36.65
N TYR A 448 12.70 -16.33 35.42
CA TYR A 448 12.66 -17.20 34.26
C TYR A 448 14.09 -17.45 33.77
N ASP A 449 14.79 -18.38 34.43
CA ASP A 449 16.04 -18.99 33.96
C ASP A 449 15.74 -19.88 32.74
N ASN A 450 15.24 -19.28 31.65
CA ASN A 450 15.07 -19.97 30.40
C ASN A 450 16.42 -19.90 29.65
N GLU A 451 17.33 -20.83 29.96
CA GLU A 451 18.57 -21.10 29.18
C GLU A 451 18.29 -21.60 27.75
N GLY A 452 17.09 -21.37 27.23
CA GLY A 452 16.72 -21.72 25.86
C GLY A 452 17.22 -20.63 24.93
N GLU A 453 18.24 -20.97 24.14
CA GLU A 453 18.74 -20.29 22.94
C GLU A 453 18.00 -18.98 22.67
N GLU A 454 18.62 -17.86 23.08
CA GLU A 454 18.28 -16.54 22.57
C GLU A 454 18.40 -16.65 21.04
N GLU A 455 17.26 -16.81 20.36
CA GLU A 455 17.18 -16.47 18.95
C GLU A 455 17.63 -15.02 18.90
N GLU A 456 18.85 -14.80 18.41
CA GLU A 456 19.34 -13.50 17.96
C GLU A 456 18.30 -13.03 16.93
N GLU A 457 17.23 -12.38 17.41
CA GLU A 457 16.40 -11.55 16.57
C GLU A 457 17.38 -10.53 16.01
N GLU A 458 17.77 -10.72 14.74
CA GLU A 458 18.55 -9.75 13.99
C GLU A 458 17.83 -8.41 14.21
N GLU A 459 18.41 -7.56 15.06
CA GLU A 459 17.92 -6.22 15.28
C GLU A 459 17.90 -5.60 13.89
N GLU A 460 16.70 -5.34 13.35
CA GLU A 460 16.54 -4.57 12.12
C GLU A 460 17.35 -3.28 12.34
N GLU A 461 18.49 -3.19 11.67
CA GLU A 461 19.49 -2.15 11.88
C GLU A 461 18.84 -0.83 11.45
N THR A 462 18.23 -0.14 12.41
CA THR A 462 17.54 1.12 12.14
C THR A 462 18.57 2.09 11.57
N PRO A 463 18.31 2.71 10.41
CA PRO A 463 19.27 3.58 9.75
C PRO A 463 19.80 4.64 10.74
N ASP A 464 21.12 4.77 10.88
CA ASP A 464 21.72 5.69 11.84
C ASP A 464 21.58 7.14 11.35
N LEU A 465 20.56 7.86 11.84
CA LEU A 465 20.33 9.26 11.49
C LEU A 465 21.58 10.13 11.69
N LEU A 466 22.41 9.85 12.71
CA LEU A 466 23.63 10.61 12.96
C LEU A 466 24.66 10.44 11.84
N MET A 467 24.72 9.26 11.25
CA MET A 467 25.56 8.99 10.08
C MET A 467 25.07 9.82 8.88
N TYR A 468 23.77 9.77 8.57
CA TYR A 468 23.18 10.55 7.47
C TYR A 468 23.31 12.06 7.68
N ALA A 469 23.14 12.54 8.91
CA ALA A 469 23.36 13.94 9.25
C ALA A 469 24.82 14.37 9.04
N GLY A 470 25.79 13.49 9.36
CA GLY A 470 27.21 13.69 9.08
C GLY A 470 27.52 13.77 7.58
N MET A 471 26.94 12.87 6.79
CA MET A 471 27.07 12.89 5.32
C MET A 471 26.43 14.15 4.72
N PHE A 472 25.24 14.54 5.19
CA PHE A 472 24.56 15.76 4.75
C PHE A 472 25.42 17.00 5.03
N ARG A 473 26.00 17.14 6.22
CA ARG A 473 26.93 18.24 6.54
C ARG A 473 28.13 18.25 5.63
N THR A 474 28.73 17.09 5.39
CA THR A 474 29.92 16.97 4.53
C THR A 474 29.61 17.46 3.12
N ALA A 475 28.44 17.11 2.58
CA ALA A 475 27.99 17.61 1.28
C ALA A 475 27.78 19.13 1.31
N MET A 476 27.16 19.68 2.35
CA MET A 476 26.96 21.12 2.50
C MET A 476 28.29 21.89 2.63
N ASP A 477 29.25 21.37 3.40
CA ASP A 477 30.59 21.94 3.54
C ASP A 477 31.32 21.96 2.19
N MET A 478 31.20 20.90 1.38
CA MET A 478 31.74 20.86 0.02
C MET A 478 31.14 21.94 -0.89
N LEU A 479 29.83 22.21 -0.76
CA LEU A 479 29.16 23.27 -1.52
C LEU A 479 29.60 24.67 -1.08
N GLU A 480 29.83 24.86 0.22
CA GLU A 480 30.41 26.10 0.77
C GLU A 480 31.83 26.34 0.25
N ASP A 481 32.68 25.31 0.28
CA ASP A 481 34.05 25.37 -0.22
C ASP A 481 34.12 25.58 -1.74
N ALA A 482 33.16 25.04 -2.50
CA ALA A 482 33.01 25.28 -3.93
C ALA A 482 32.58 26.72 -4.25
N GLY A 483 32.10 27.48 -3.26
CA GLY A 483 31.65 28.85 -3.43
C GLY A 483 30.26 28.98 -4.07
N GLU A 484 29.49 27.89 -4.15
CA GLU A 484 28.13 27.87 -4.72
C GLU A 484 27.21 28.90 -4.02
N PHE A 485 27.47 29.16 -2.74
CA PHE A 485 26.70 30.11 -1.94
C PHE A 485 27.22 31.54 -1.94
N LEU A 486 28.43 31.76 -2.48
CA LEU A 486 29.08 33.07 -2.52
C LEU A 486 28.88 33.78 -3.86
N SER A 487 28.37 33.09 -4.89
CA SER A 487 27.98 33.73 -6.13
C SER A 487 26.76 34.62 -5.88
N THR A 488 27.00 35.88 -5.55
CA THR A 488 26.02 36.92 -5.86
C THR A 488 25.83 36.83 -7.37
N THR A 489 24.67 36.36 -7.81
CA THR A 489 24.25 36.46 -9.20
C THR A 489 24.34 37.94 -9.55
N GLU A 490 25.43 38.34 -10.20
CA GLU A 490 25.57 39.65 -10.83
C GLU A 490 24.52 39.66 -11.94
N ASP A 491 23.31 40.08 -11.56
CA ASP A 491 22.19 40.57 -12.38
C ASP A 491 22.37 40.30 -13.88
N ASP A 492 22.32 39.03 -14.30
CA ASP A 492 21.94 38.65 -15.66
C ASP A 492 20.43 38.88 -15.73
N THR A 493 20.05 40.16 -15.71
CA THR A 493 18.77 40.64 -16.21
C THR A 493 18.67 40.10 -17.63
N PHE A 494 17.98 38.98 -17.77
CA PHE A 494 17.44 38.54 -19.04
C PHE A 494 16.71 39.75 -19.63
N ASP A 495 17.26 40.30 -20.70
CA ASP A 495 16.67 41.36 -21.51
C ASP A 495 15.33 40.85 -22.06
N ASP A 496 14.26 40.96 -21.26
CA ASP A 496 12.87 40.84 -21.70
C ASP A 496 12.44 42.08 -22.54
N GLU A 497 13.39 42.95 -22.94
CA GLU A 497 13.13 44.13 -23.78
C GLU A 497 12.87 43.81 -25.27
N GLU A 498 12.95 42.55 -25.73
CA GLU A 498 12.75 42.23 -27.16
C GLU A 498 11.30 41.94 -27.59
N GLU A 499 10.33 41.79 -26.68
CA GLU A 499 8.92 41.55 -27.08
C GLU A 499 8.07 42.82 -27.26
N GLU A 500 8.49 44.00 -26.79
CA GLU A 500 7.66 45.22 -26.87
C GLU A 500 7.89 46.07 -28.14
N LYS A 501 8.70 45.62 -29.11
CA LYS A 501 9.03 46.39 -30.33
C LYS A 501 8.36 45.94 -31.63
N MET A 502 7.46 44.94 -31.61
CA MET A 502 6.85 44.41 -32.85
C MET A 502 5.36 44.77 -33.08
N GLU A 503 4.75 45.66 -32.29
CA GLU A 503 3.34 46.08 -32.49
C GLU A 503 3.10 47.51 -33.03
N VAL A 504 4.14 48.28 -33.38
CA VAL A 504 3.96 49.65 -33.92
C VAL A 504 4.49 49.76 -35.35
N GLU A 505 3.97 48.97 -36.30
CA GLU A 505 4.10 49.29 -37.73
C GLU A 505 3.11 48.53 -38.63
N LYS A 506 1.80 48.60 -38.33
CA LYS A 506 0.75 48.21 -39.29
C LYS A 506 -0.48 49.11 -39.16
N ASP A 507 -0.32 50.37 -39.51
CA ASP A 507 -1.45 51.20 -39.93
C ASP A 507 -0.96 52.33 -40.85
N GLU A 508 -0.83 52.01 -42.15
CA GLU A 508 -1.03 52.99 -43.24
C GLU A 508 -1.09 52.28 -44.60
N SER A 509 -2.29 51.90 -45.04
CA SER A 509 -2.75 52.08 -46.43
C SER A 509 -4.06 51.33 -46.71
N ALA A 510 -5.16 52.07 -46.83
CA ALA A 510 -5.99 52.08 -48.02
C ALA A 510 -7.34 52.77 -47.72
N LYS A 511 -7.45 53.97 -48.26
CA LYS A 511 -8.62 54.83 -48.26
C LYS A 511 -9.53 54.47 -49.44
N ALA A 512 -10.84 54.67 -49.21
CA ALA A 512 -11.92 54.89 -50.17
C ALA A 512 -12.64 53.68 -50.79
N THR A 513 -13.90 53.47 -50.41
CA THR A 513 -15.03 54.00 -51.20
C THR A 513 -16.33 54.07 -50.39
N SER A 514 -17.06 55.15 -50.60
CA SER A 514 -18.39 55.48 -50.09
C SER A 514 -19.48 54.54 -50.63
N THR A 515 -20.63 54.41 -49.94
CA THR A 515 -21.91 55.07 -50.31
C THR A 515 -23.08 54.58 -49.42
N SER A 516 -23.86 55.56 -48.96
CA SER A 516 -25.12 55.56 -48.21
C SER A 516 -26.19 54.49 -48.50
N LYS A 517 -26.96 54.10 -47.48
CA LYS A 517 -28.42 54.36 -47.40
C LYS A 517 -29.05 53.98 -46.05
N ASP A 518 -29.90 54.87 -45.56
CA ASP A 518 -30.85 54.72 -44.45
C ASP A 518 -31.79 53.51 -44.63
N VAL A 519 -32.35 52.99 -43.52
CA VAL A 519 -33.81 52.83 -43.28
C VAL A 519 -34.10 52.00 -42.01
N ALA A 520 -34.93 52.60 -41.15
CA ALA A 520 -35.94 52.06 -40.21
C ALA A 520 -35.56 51.06 -39.10
N SER A 521 -35.71 51.58 -37.87
CA SER A 521 -36.47 51.03 -36.75
C SER A 521 -37.31 49.77 -37.00
N ASN A 522 -37.14 48.75 -36.17
CA ASN A 522 -38.27 48.08 -35.53
C ASN A 522 -37.85 47.32 -34.27
N ASP A 523 -38.55 47.64 -33.17
CA ASP A 523 -38.75 46.77 -32.02
C ASP A 523 -39.18 45.37 -32.46
N THR A 524 -38.69 44.34 -31.78
CA THR A 524 -39.53 43.25 -31.28
C THR A 524 -38.75 42.38 -30.29
N SER A 525 -39.34 42.26 -29.12
CA SER A 525 -39.09 41.23 -28.13
C SER A 525 -39.11 39.82 -28.73
N SER A 526 -38.17 38.96 -28.34
CA SER A 526 -38.48 37.55 -28.11
C SER A 526 -37.42 36.85 -27.26
N THR A 527 -37.95 36.08 -26.32
CA THR A 527 -37.37 35.14 -25.37
C THR A 527 -36.81 33.89 -26.05
N CYS A 528 -36.01 33.13 -25.27
CA CYS A 528 -35.48 31.77 -25.49
C CYS A 528 -34.34 31.67 -26.53
N SER A 529 -33.34 30.81 -26.42
CA SER A 529 -33.19 29.57 -25.67
C SER A 529 -31.70 29.28 -25.44
N SER A 530 -31.40 28.74 -24.26
CA SER A 530 -30.16 28.08 -23.88
C SER A 530 -29.88 26.87 -24.78
N ARG A 531 -28.64 26.76 -25.27
CA ARG A 531 -28.08 25.62 -26.01
C ARG A 531 -26.55 25.79 -26.04
N ALA A 532 -25.70 24.81 -25.86
CA ALA A 532 -25.78 23.48 -25.27
C ALA A 532 -24.36 23.16 -24.81
N SER A 533 -24.24 22.56 -23.64
CA SER A 533 -23.04 21.92 -23.12
C SER A 533 -22.64 20.75 -24.02
N ASP A 534 -21.39 20.77 -24.46
CA ASP A 534 -20.74 19.65 -25.12
C ASP A 534 -20.58 18.52 -24.10
N SER A 535 -21.09 17.34 -24.45
CA SER A 535 -21.08 16.15 -23.61
C SER A 535 -20.06 15.18 -24.17
N GLU A 536 -18.94 15.04 -23.46
CA GLU A 536 -17.95 14.00 -23.69
C GLU A 536 -18.61 12.64 -23.46
N LYS A 537 -18.44 11.76 -24.45
CA LYS A 537 -18.96 10.40 -24.47
C LYS A 537 -18.01 9.50 -23.69
N ASP A 538 -18.47 9.03 -22.53
CA ASP A 538 -17.90 7.87 -21.85
C ASP A 538 -18.41 6.60 -22.54
N ASP A 539 -17.48 5.84 -23.14
CA ASP A 539 -17.71 4.49 -23.65
C ASP A 539 -17.77 3.49 -22.49
N ASP A 540 -18.97 3.31 -21.93
CA ASP A 540 -19.28 2.29 -20.92
C ASP A 540 -19.92 1.07 -21.59
N SER A 541 -19.09 0.11 -22.02
CA SER A 541 -19.54 -1.19 -22.53
C SER A 541 -19.87 -2.14 -21.38
N SER A 542 -21.11 -2.12 -20.91
CA SER A 542 -21.68 -3.16 -20.06
C SER A 542 -22.56 -4.09 -20.90
N ASP A 543 -22.05 -5.31 -21.11
CA ASP A 543 -22.74 -6.43 -21.74
C ASP A 543 -23.73 -7.03 -20.72
N SER A 544 -25.00 -6.63 -20.80
CA SER A 544 -26.11 -7.24 -20.06
C SER A 544 -26.86 -8.19 -20.99
N SER A 545 -26.58 -9.49 -20.87
CA SER A 545 -27.41 -10.51 -21.50
C SER A 545 -28.65 -10.77 -20.65
N ASP A 546 -29.80 -10.46 -21.24
CA ASP A 546 -31.14 -10.86 -20.86
C ASP A 546 -31.25 -12.36 -20.55
N ASN A 547 -32.06 -12.69 -19.54
CA ASN A 547 -32.80 -13.94 -19.50
C ASN A 547 -34.20 -13.65 -18.96
N GLU A 548 -35.15 -13.58 -19.91
CA GLU A 548 -36.55 -13.90 -19.69
C GLU A 548 -36.71 -15.43 -19.72
N ASP A 549 -37.14 -16.01 -18.60
CA ASP A 549 -38.18 -17.05 -18.46
C ASP A 549 -38.20 -17.63 -17.02
#